data_AF-A0A4Z2F0E4-F1
#
_entry.id   AF-A0A4Z2F0E4-F1
#
_cell.length_a   1.000
_cell.length_b   1.000
_cell.length_c   1.000
_cell.angle_alpha   90.00
_cell.angle_beta   90.00
_cell.angle_gamma   90.00
#
_symmetry.space_group_name_H-M   'P 1'
#
loop_
_entity.id
_entity.type
_entity.pdbx_description
1 polymer ?
#
loop_
_entity_poly.entity_id
_entity_poly.type
_entity_poly.pdbx_seq_one_letter_code
_entity_poly.pdbx_strand_id
1 'polypeptide(L)'
;MTRMRMTRSPSPGGRVENDPSSDDLTGAMRRPGNAVMGKQSRKRLVIQLPSNGGQDCPELLEEETDCQVPAVCPGFRWKTHKWRKCQLVPWSLRQARPGAQETCGPGLQTRAVSCRQLDGAQADMGACLGVSKAMPAVTQRCQLPCQDDCQLTNWSRFSSCTADCVGVRTRKRALIEAVPMTPVDIVLSGSVKKV
;
A
#
# COMPACT_ATOMS: atom_id res chain seq x y z
N MET A 1 10.51 -34.05 29.08
CA MET A 1 9.90 -32.71 29.29
C MET A 1 9.01 -32.38 28.10
N THR A 2 7.82 -31.85 28.34
CA THR A 2 6.82 -31.56 27.31
C THR A 2 6.96 -30.11 26.85
N ARG A 3 6.87 -29.83 25.54
CA ARG A 3 7.08 -28.48 24.97
C ARG A 3 5.85 -28.04 24.18
N MET A 4 5.38 -26.83 24.46
CA MET A 4 4.22 -26.22 23.80
C MET A 4 4.65 -24.97 23.02
N ARG A 5 3.99 -24.70 21.89
CA ARG A 5 4.10 -23.45 21.13
C ARG A 5 2.80 -22.66 21.23
N MET A 6 2.87 -21.40 21.65
CA MET A 6 1.71 -20.49 21.72
C MET A 6 1.57 -19.67 20.44
N THR A 7 0.35 -19.54 19.95
CA THR A 7 -0.04 -18.64 18.85
C THR A 7 -1.21 -17.76 19.29
N ARG A 8 -1.09 -16.44 19.10
CA ARG A 8 -2.14 -15.45 19.44
C ARG A 8 -2.74 -14.90 18.15
N SER A 9 -4.07 -14.96 18.03
CA SER A 9 -4.80 -14.50 16.84
C SER A 9 -5.82 -13.45 17.25
N PRO A 10 -5.82 -12.24 16.65
CA PRO A 10 -6.97 -11.36 16.73
C PRO A 10 -8.10 -12.00 15.92
N SER A 11 -9.23 -12.34 16.56
CA SER A 11 -10.42 -12.73 15.82
C SER A 11 -10.96 -11.48 15.10
N PRO A 12 -11.22 -11.51 13.78
CA PRO A 12 -11.87 -10.40 13.09
C PRO A 12 -13.22 -10.18 13.78
N GLY A 13 -13.45 -8.94 14.24
CA GLY A 13 -14.66 -8.56 14.95
C GLY A 13 -15.87 -9.09 14.20
N GLY A 14 -16.64 -9.95 14.87
CA GLY A 14 -17.88 -10.49 14.33
C GLY A 14 -18.74 -9.33 13.85
N ARG A 15 -19.21 -9.44 12.60
CA ARG A 15 -20.29 -8.59 12.10
C ARG A 15 -21.42 -8.70 13.12
N VAL A 16 -21.80 -7.58 13.71
CA VAL A 16 -23.00 -7.50 14.56
C VAL A 16 -24.18 -7.79 13.64
N GLU A 17 -24.58 -9.05 13.55
CA GLU A 17 -25.92 -9.42 13.07
C GLU A 17 -26.88 -8.87 14.12
N ASN A 18 -27.42 -7.68 13.83
CA ASN A 18 -28.57 -7.17 14.52
C ASN A 18 -29.77 -7.99 14.02
N ASP A 19 -30.04 -9.12 14.67
CA ASP A 19 -31.29 -9.85 14.52
C ASP A 19 -32.31 -9.26 15.50
N PRO A 20 -33.39 -8.60 15.04
CA PRO A 20 -34.36 -7.99 15.92
C PRO A 20 -35.52 -8.96 16.15
N SER A 21 -35.33 -10.01 16.96
CA SER A 21 -36.47 -10.80 17.43
C SER A 21 -36.18 -11.51 18.75
N SER A 22 -36.67 -10.92 19.85
CA SER A 22 -37.54 -11.58 20.83
C SER A 22 -37.54 -10.77 22.13
N ASP A 23 -38.73 -10.28 22.46
CA ASP A 23 -39.09 -9.74 23.75
C ASP A 23 -38.65 -10.65 24.90
N ASP A 24 -37.89 -10.14 25.85
CA ASP A 24 -38.05 -10.57 27.25
C ASP A 24 -37.63 -9.48 28.24
N LEU A 25 -38.51 -9.26 29.20
CA LEU A 25 -38.49 -8.20 30.18
C LEU A 25 -37.61 -8.65 31.36
N THR A 26 -36.38 -8.12 31.47
CA THR A 26 -35.77 -7.96 32.80
C THR A 26 -34.79 -6.79 32.82
N GLY A 27 -35.04 -5.87 33.75
CA GLY A 27 -34.27 -4.65 33.92
C GLY A 27 -32.80 -4.90 34.23
N ALA A 28 -31.94 -4.52 33.30
CA ALA A 28 -30.59 -4.07 33.61
C ALA A 28 -30.44 -2.67 33.03
N MET A 29 -30.23 -1.68 33.89
CA MET A 29 -29.89 -0.32 33.50
C MET A 29 -28.80 -0.34 32.44
N ARG A 30 -29.10 0.12 31.22
CA ARG A 30 -28.08 0.48 30.24
C ARG A 30 -27.27 1.62 30.83
N ARG A 31 -26.17 1.29 31.50
CA ARG A 31 -25.13 2.25 31.86
C ARG A 31 -24.54 2.80 30.55
N PRO A 32 -24.38 4.12 30.41
CA PRO A 32 -23.77 4.70 29.22
C PRO A 32 -22.26 4.46 29.27
N GLY A 33 -21.85 3.28 28.80
CA GLY A 33 -20.46 2.90 28.57
C GLY A 33 -20.40 2.22 27.22
N ASN A 34 -20.10 2.99 26.18
CA ASN A 34 -20.10 2.59 24.78
C ASN A 34 -18.92 1.64 24.47
N ALA A 35 -18.95 0.40 24.98
CA ALA A 35 -17.94 -0.64 24.77
C ALA A 35 -18.59 -1.89 24.14
N VAL A 36 -18.01 -2.37 23.04
CA VAL A 36 -18.38 -3.61 22.35
C VAL A 36 -17.46 -4.72 22.86
N MET A 37 -18.01 -5.90 23.11
CA MET A 37 -17.20 -7.07 23.47
C MET A 37 -16.54 -7.65 22.22
N GLY A 38 -15.21 -7.59 22.15
CA GLY A 38 -14.41 -8.36 21.21
C GLY A 38 -14.04 -9.72 21.80
N LYS A 39 -13.59 -10.65 20.97
CA LYS A 39 -13.08 -11.95 21.41
C LYS A 39 -11.60 -12.06 21.10
N GLN A 40 -10.81 -12.48 22.08
CA GLN A 40 -9.41 -12.81 21.89
C GLN A 40 -9.22 -14.31 22.09
N SER A 41 -8.62 -14.99 21.10
CA SER A 41 -8.28 -16.41 21.21
C SER A 41 -6.77 -16.62 21.29
N ARG A 42 -6.36 -17.57 22.13
CA ARG A 42 -5.00 -18.13 22.14
C ARG A 42 -5.08 -19.64 21.96
N LYS A 43 -4.25 -20.16 21.07
CA LYS A 43 -4.13 -21.60 20.83
C LYS A 43 -2.70 -22.04 21.15
N ARG A 44 -2.58 -23.16 21.84
CA ARG A 44 -1.31 -23.84 22.10
C ARG A 44 -1.26 -25.15 21.34
N LEU A 45 -0.12 -25.46 20.74
CA LEU A 45 0.10 -26.73 20.04
C LEU A 45 1.16 -27.52 20.78
N VAL A 46 0.92 -28.83 20.93
CA VAL A 46 1.90 -29.77 21.44
C VAL A 46 2.90 -30.05 20.33
N ILE A 47 4.15 -29.63 20.52
CA ILE A 47 5.22 -29.85 19.54
C ILE A 47 6.11 -31.04 19.90
N GLN A 48 5.95 -31.59 21.11
CA GLN A 48 6.66 -32.77 21.59
C GLN A 48 5.80 -33.51 22.61
N LEU A 49 5.59 -34.80 22.40
CA LEU A 49 4.90 -35.72 23.31
C LEU A 49 5.76 -36.03 24.56
N PRO A 50 5.14 -36.46 25.67
CA PRO A 50 5.89 -36.87 26.86
C PRO A 50 6.88 -38.01 26.55
N SER A 51 8.05 -37.92 27.15
CA SER A 51 9.13 -38.93 27.07
C SER A 51 9.87 -38.98 28.40
N ASN A 52 10.47 -40.14 28.73
CA ASN A 52 11.25 -40.39 29.94
C ASN A 52 10.52 -40.04 31.26
N GLY A 53 9.26 -40.48 31.40
CA GLY A 53 8.46 -40.21 32.61
C GLY A 53 7.83 -38.81 32.69
N GLY A 54 7.80 -38.07 31.58
CA GLY A 54 7.08 -36.78 31.50
C GLY A 54 5.55 -36.94 31.53
N GLN A 55 4.84 -35.91 31.98
CA GLN A 55 3.37 -35.85 31.97
C GLN A 55 2.81 -35.37 30.62
N ASP A 56 1.61 -35.85 30.30
CA ASP A 56 0.81 -35.39 29.17
C ASP A 56 0.44 -33.91 29.27
N CYS A 57 0.25 -33.28 28.11
CA CYS A 57 -0.27 -31.93 28.01
C CYS A 57 -1.73 -31.88 28.51
N PRO A 58 -2.19 -30.75 29.09
CA PRO A 58 -3.60 -30.58 29.38
C PRO A 58 -4.41 -30.47 28.09
N GLU A 59 -5.61 -31.06 28.08
CA GLU A 59 -6.47 -31.20 26.89
C GLU A 59 -6.98 -29.86 26.34
N LEU A 60 -7.16 -28.85 27.21
CA LEU A 60 -7.63 -27.52 26.81
C LEU A 60 -6.51 -26.75 26.08
N LEU A 61 -6.36 -26.96 24.78
CA LEU A 61 -5.34 -26.31 23.96
C LEU A 61 -5.78 -24.93 23.42
N GLU A 62 -7.04 -24.58 23.61
CA GLU A 62 -7.64 -23.33 23.13
C GLU A 62 -8.28 -22.58 24.30
N GLU A 63 -8.05 -21.29 24.35
CA GLU A 63 -8.66 -20.42 25.33
C GLU A 63 -9.16 -19.16 24.64
N GLU A 64 -10.41 -18.83 24.91
CA GLU A 64 -11.07 -17.62 24.43
C GLU A 64 -11.38 -16.73 25.62
N THR A 65 -11.14 -15.44 25.46
CA THR A 65 -11.42 -14.45 26.49
C THR A 65 -12.05 -13.23 25.84
N ASP A 66 -13.07 -12.71 26.49
CA ASP A 66 -13.69 -11.45 26.11
C ASP A 66 -12.70 -10.29 26.31
N CYS A 67 -12.55 -9.46 25.29
CA CYS A 67 -11.81 -8.22 25.37
C CYS A 67 -12.77 -7.04 25.21
N GLN A 68 -12.74 -6.13 26.18
CA GLN A 68 -13.56 -4.94 26.11
C GLN A 68 -12.96 -3.98 25.07
N VAL A 69 -13.64 -3.83 23.93
CA VAL A 69 -13.22 -2.94 22.85
C VAL A 69 -14.10 -1.70 22.90
N PRO A 70 -13.54 -0.48 22.83
CA PRO A 70 -14.35 0.72 22.67
C PRO A 70 -15.26 0.60 21.45
N ALA A 71 -16.56 0.89 21.58
CA ALA A 71 -17.51 0.80 20.47
C ALA A 71 -17.16 1.77 19.33
N VAL A 72 -16.49 2.86 19.68
CA VAL A 72 -15.84 3.78 18.75
C VAL A 72 -14.37 3.79 19.11
N CYS A 73 -13.50 3.55 18.13
CA CYS A 73 -12.08 3.83 18.27
C CYS A 73 -11.86 5.30 17.87
N PRO A 74 -11.81 6.27 18.81
CA PRO A 74 -11.44 7.63 18.47
C PRO A 74 -9.97 7.64 18.05
N GLY A 75 -9.75 7.62 16.75
CA GLY A 75 -8.41 7.65 16.18
C GLY A 75 -8.39 8.60 15.01
N PHE A 76 -7.23 9.21 14.81
CA PHE A 76 -6.97 10.09 13.68
C PHE A 76 -5.86 9.48 12.83
N ARG A 77 -5.98 9.60 11.51
CA ARG A 77 -4.98 9.12 10.56
C ARG A 77 -4.74 10.12 9.44
N TRP A 78 -3.49 10.19 9.00
CA TRP A 78 -3.13 10.93 7.80
C TRP A 78 -3.67 10.24 6.54
N LYS A 79 -4.30 11.04 5.68
CA LYS A 79 -4.70 10.67 4.32
C LYS A 79 -3.89 11.47 3.32
N THR A 80 -3.09 10.79 2.51
CA THR A 80 -2.30 11.39 1.43
C THR A 80 -3.08 11.37 0.12
N HIS A 81 -3.05 12.49 -0.60
CA HIS A 81 -3.66 12.60 -1.93
C HIS A 81 -2.68 12.22 -3.04
N LYS A 82 -3.16 12.16 -4.29
CA LYS A 82 -2.31 11.95 -5.46
C LYS A 82 -1.28 13.07 -5.58
N TRP A 83 -0.08 12.71 -6.03
CA TRP A 83 0.93 13.67 -6.41
C TRP A 83 0.45 14.51 -7.60
N ARG A 84 0.68 15.83 -7.52
CA ARG A 84 0.55 16.71 -8.67
C ARG A 84 1.62 16.39 -9.71
N LYS A 85 1.49 16.95 -10.91
CA LYS A 85 2.50 16.80 -11.96
C LYS A 85 3.86 17.34 -11.50
N CYS A 86 4.94 16.74 -12.01
CA CYS A 86 6.30 17.19 -11.72
C CYS A 86 6.50 18.61 -12.25
N GLN A 87 7.03 19.50 -11.42
CA GLN A 87 7.37 20.87 -11.78
C GLN A 87 8.89 21.03 -11.73
N LEU A 88 9.48 21.68 -12.74
CA LEU A 88 10.92 21.93 -12.76
C LEU A 88 11.34 22.79 -11.57
N VAL A 89 12.51 22.47 -11.02
CA VAL A 89 13.17 23.39 -10.09
C VAL A 89 13.61 24.63 -10.88
N PRO A 90 13.33 25.86 -10.39
CA PRO A 90 13.74 27.09 -11.08
C PRO A 90 15.25 27.11 -11.38
N TRP A 91 15.60 27.68 -12.54
CA TRP A 91 16.99 27.75 -13.01
C TRP A 91 17.94 28.41 -12.00
N SER A 92 17.45 29.39 -11.22
CA SER A 92 18.22 30.10 -10.20
C SER A 92 18.77 29.18 -9.10
N LEU A 93 18.09 28.06 -8.83
CA LEU A 93 18.52 27.05 -7.84
C LEU A 93 19.34 25.91 -8.46
N ARG A 94 19.42 25.82 -9.80
CA ARG A 94 20.14 24.76 -10.54
C ARG A 94 21.64 25.05 -10.73
N GLN A 95 22.13 26.18 -10.22
CA GLN A 95 23.56 26.57 -10.14
C GLN A 95 24.37 26.20 -11.38
N ALA A 96 24.26 26.99 -12.45
CA ALA A 96 25.09 26.92 -13.67
C ALA A 96 25.39 25.52 -14.23
N ARG A 97 24.53 24.52 -13.96
CA ARG A 97 24.66 23.21 -14.60
C ARG A 97 24.35 23.34 -16.09
N PRO A 98 25.11 22.68 -16.98
CA PRO A 98 24.71 22.52 -18.37
C PRO A 98 23.27 21.97 -18.42
N GLY A 99 22.40 22.60 -19.21
CA GLY A 99 20.97 22.24 -19.30
C GLY A 99 20.04 22.91 -18.29
N ALA A 100 20.51 23.86 -17.46
CA ALA A 100 19.64 24.58 -16.50
C ALA A 100 18.54 25.45 -17.15
N GLN A 101 18.61 25.71 -18.46
CA GLN A 101 17.58 26.40 -19.25
C GLN A 101 16.61 25.42 -19.94
N GLU A 102 16.85 24.12 -19.85
CA GLU A 102 15.99 23.09 -20.44
C GLU A 102 14.64 23.00 -19.70
N THR A 103 13.60 22.66 -20.46
CA THR A 103 12.21 22.47 -19.99
C THR A 103 11.99 21.07 -19.39
N CYS A 104 13.06 20.32 -19.17
CA CYS A 104 13.07 18.98 -18.60
C CYS A 104 14.15 18.88 -17.51
N GLY A 105 14.26 17.72 -16.86
CA GLY A 105 15.25 17.48 -15.81
C GLY A 105 14.67 17.48 -14.39
N PRO A 106 15.51 17.73 -13.37
CA PRO A 106 15.10 17.60 -11.97
C PRO A 106 13.97 18.55 -11.57
N GLY A 107 12.99 18.00 -10.88
CA GLY A 107 11.79 18.70 -10.44
C GLY A 107 11.32 18.32 -9.04
N LEU A 108 10.24 18.96 -8.61
CA LEU A 108 9.51 18.67 -7.39
C LEU A 108 8.03 18.39 -7.70
N GLN A 109 7.47 17.42 -7.00
CA GLN A 109 6.03 17.18 -6.93
C GLN A 109 5.52 17.54 -5.54
N THR A 110 4.30 18.05 -5.50
CA THR A 110 3.57 18.34 -4.26
C THR A 110 2.31 17.49 -4.19
N ARG A 111 1.90 17.11 -2.99
CA ARG A 111 0.59 16.50 -2.73
C ARG A 111 -0.09 17.16 -1.54
N ALA A 112 -1.41 17.09 -1.51
CA ALA A 112 -2.15 17.44 -0.31
C ALA A 112 -2.10 16.29 0.71
N VAL A 113 -2.08 16.65 1.99
CA VAL A 113 -2.23 15.72 3.11
C VAL A 113 -3.37 16.25 3.98
N SER A 114 -4.25 15.36 4.42
CA SER A 114 -5.42 15.70 5.23
C SER A 114 -5.51 14.77 6.44
N CYS A 115 -5.97 15.29 7.57
CA CYS A 115 -6.29 14.44 8.72
C CYS A 115 -7.71 13.91 8.61
N ARG A 116 -7.91 12.63 8.94
CA ARG A 116 -9.21 11.97 8.93
C ARG A 116 -9.41 11.22 10.23
N GLN A 117 -10.61 11.28 10.77
CA GLN A 117 -11.03 10.34 11.80
C GLN A 117 -11.11 8.92 11.22
N LEU A 118 -11.03 7.90 12.07
CA LEU A 118 -11.12 6.50 11.64
C LEU A 118 -12.47 6.16 11.00
N ASP A 119 -13.54 6.88 11.36
CA ASP A 119 -14.87 6.81 10.73
C ASP A 119 -14.93 7.45 9.33
N GLY A 120 -13.86 8.12 8.88
CA GLY A 120 -13.74 8.76 7.58
C GLY A 120 -14.07 10.27 7.57
N ALA A 121 -14.53 10.85 8.68
CA ALA A 121 -14.82 12.28 8.78
C ALA A 121 -13.54 13.13 8.64
N GLN A 122 -13.66 14.31 8.03
CA GLN A 122 -12.56 15.26 7.94
C GLN A 122 -12.26 15.82 9.34
N ALA A 123 -11.00 15.82 9.73
CA ALA A 123 -10.55 16.34 11.01
C ALA A 123 -9.51 17.44 10.82
N ASP A 124 -9.26 18.20 11.88
CA ASP A 124 -8.18 19.17 11.94
C ASP A 124 -6.81 18.49 11.90
N MET A 125 -5.80 19.15 11.32
CA MET A 125 -4.45 18.59 11.22
C MET A 125 -3.80 18.36 12.60
N GLY A 126 -4.10 19.19 13.59
CA GLY A 126 -3.60 19.07 14.96
C GLY A 126 -3.98 17.74 15.62
N ALA A 127 -5.16 17.20 15.30
CA ALA A 127 -5.62 15.92 15.84
C ALA A 127 -4.74 14.75 15.38
N CYS A 128 -4.28 14.76 14.12
CA CYS A 128 -3.32 13.77 13.64
C CYS A 128 -1.92 14.03 14.19
N LEU A 129 -1.48 15.29 14.34
CA LEU A 129 -0.17 15.61 14.91
C LEU A 129 -0.04 15.14 16.37
N GLY A 130 -1.12 15.19 17.15
CA GLY A 130 -1.12 14.77 18.55
C GLY A 130 -1.18 13.25 18.78
N VAL A 131 -1.71 12.48 17.82
CA VAL A 131 -2.04 11.05 18.03
C VAL A 131 -1.30 10.10 17.09
N SER A 132 -0.94 10.56 15.89
CA SER A 132 -0.40 9.70 14.84
C SER A 132 1.10 9.86 14.63
N LYS A 133 1.70 8.93 13.86
CA LYS A 133 3.08 9.03 13.39
C LYS A 133 3.34 10.37 12.67
N ALA A 134 4.62 10.69 12.50
CA ALA A 134 5.08 11.88 11.78
C ALA A 134 4.31 12.14 10.48
N MET A 135 4.06 13.43 10.21
CA MET A 135 3.30 13.87 9.05
C MET A 135 3.95 13.36 7.74
N PRO A 136 3.17 12.75 6.83
CA PRO A 136 3.69 12.30 5.54
C PRO A 136 4.28 13.45 4.73
N ALA A 137 5.32 13.15 3.94
CA ALA A 137 5.95 14.14 3.08
C ALA A 137 4.94 14.80 2.14
N VAL A 138 4.93 16.14 2.12
CA VAL A 138 4.08 16.95 1.22
C VAL A 138 4.76 17.25 -0.12
N THR A 139 6.09 17.08 -0.17
CA THR A 139 6.94 17.29 -1.34
C THR A 139 7.81 16.06 -1.60
N GLN A 140 8.13 15.80 -2.86
CA GLN A 140 9.12 14.80 -3.26
C GLN A 140 9.86 15.23 -4.53
N ARG A 141 11.08 14.70 -4.71
CA ARG A 141 11.84 14.88 -5.96
C ARG A 141 11.24 14.04 -7.08
N CYS A 142 11.33 14.56 -8.30
CA CYS A 142 10.89 13.89 -9.53
C CYS A 142 11.81 14.29 -10.68
N GLN A 143 11.67 13.62 -11.82
CA GLN A 143 12.40 13.92 -13.04
C GLN A 143 11.39 14.15 -14.17
N LEU A 144 11.50 15.27 -14.88
CA LEU A 144 10.79 15.50 -16.13
C LEU A 144 11.62 14.92 -17.28
N PRO A 145 11.06 14.02 -18.10
CA PRO A 145 11.78 13.42 -19.21
C PRO A 145 12.15 14.49 -20.25
N CYS A 146 13.39 14.44 -20.73
CA CYS A 146 13.85 15.31 -21.82
C CYS A 146 13.43 14.74 -23.17
N GLN A 147 13.27 15.61 -24.18
CA GLN A 147 12.82 15.22 -25.53
C GLN A 147 13.77 14.20 -26.18
N ASP A 148 15.06 14.29 -25.86
CA ASP A 148 16.11 13.39 -26.35
C ASP A 148 16.11 12.02 -25.65
N ASP A 149 15.46 11.91 -24.49
CA ASP A 149 15.24 10.63 -23.82
C ASP A 149 14.03 9.94 -24.47
N CYS A 150 14.28 9.29 -25.60
CA CYS A 150 13.40 8.30 -26.20
C CYS A 150 13.16 7.16 -25.19
N GLN A 151 12.22 7.38 -24.26
CA GLN A 151 11.82 6.40 -23.26
C GLN A 151 11.07 5.29 -23.99
N LEU A 152 11.62 4.09 -23.98
CA LEU A 152 11.06 2.95 -24.69
C LEU A 152 10.49 1.96 -23.69
N THR A 153 9.37 1.32 -24.04
CA THR A 153 8.83 0.23 -23.25
C THR A 153 9.85 -0.90 -23.20
N ASN A 154 9.70 -1.79 -22.22
CA ASN A 154 10.44 -3.05 -22.25
C ASN A 154 10.20 -3.77 -23.59
N TRP A 155 11.23 -4.50 -24.04
CA TRP A 155 11.13 -5.34 -25.23
C TRP A 155 10.07 -6.41 -25.05
N SER A 156 9.29 -6.65 -26.11
CA SER A 156 8.46 -7.85 -26.21
C SER A 156 9.34 -9.11 -26.19
N ARG A 157 8.70 -10.26 -25.97
CA ARG A 157 9.36 -11.54 -26.23
C ARG A 157 9.74 -11.63 -27.72
N PHE A 158 10.80 -12.38 -28.01
CA PHE A 158 11.17 -12.72 -29.38
C PHE A 158 10.09 -13.58 -30.04
N SER A 159 9.90 -13.42 -31.34
CA SER A 159 9.11 -14.33 -32.16
C SER A 159 9.76 -15.72 -32.24
N SER A 160 8.96 -16.70 -32.63
CA SER A 160 9.45 -18.00 -33.12
C SER A 160 10.36 -17.82 -34.34
N CYS A 161 11.27 -18.76 -34.59
CA CYS A 161 12.09 -18.76 -35.79
C CYS A 161 11.21 -18.87 -37.03
N THR A 162 11.54 -18.14 -38.09
CA THR A 162 11.05 -18.43 -39.44
C THR A 162 11.60 -19.78 -39.91
N ALA A 163 10.81 -20.53 -40.69
CA ALA A 163 11.08 -21.94 -41.03
C ALA A 163 12.25 -22.18 -42.00
N ASP A 164 13.01 -21.13 -42.34
CA ASP A 164 14.15 -21.23 -43.24
C ASP A 164 15.42 -21.62 -42.46
N CYS A 165 16.34 -22.32 -43.12
CA CYS A 165 17.62 -22.78 -42.54
C CYS A 165 18.51 -21.64 -41.99
N VAL A 166 18.11 -20.38 -42.17
CA VAL A 166 18.70 -19.17 -41.60
C VAL A 166 17.65 -18.44 -40.77
N GLY A 167 17.21 -19.07 -39.67
CA GLY A 167 16.08 -18.57 -38.86
C GLY A 167 16.35 -17.20 -38.25
N VAL A 168 15.47 -16.23 -38.52
CA VAL A 168 15.49 -14.88 -37.92
C VAL A 168 14.43 -14.78 -36.82
N ARG A 169 14.76 -14.12 -35.70
CA ARG A 169 13.80 -13.79 -34.63
C ARG A 169 13.68 -12.28 -34.47
N THR A 170 12.44 -11.80 -34.36
CA THR A 170 12.13 -10.37 -34.23
C THR A 170 11.52 -10.09 -32.87
N ARG A 171 11.80 -8.92 -32.29
CA ARG A 171 11.13 -8.39 -31.09
C ARG A 171 10.75 -6.92 -31.31
N LYS A 172 9.74 -6.43 -30.60
CA LYS A 172 9.22 -5.07 -30.72
C LYS A 172 9.33 -4.33 -29.38
N ARG A 173 9.50 -3.01 -29.41
CA ARG A 173 9.33 -2.09 -28.27
C ARG A 173 8.69 -0.81 -28.79
N ALA A 174 7.91 -0.12 -27.96
CA ALA A 174 7.24 1.12 -28.32
C ALA A 174 7.86 2.31 -27.57
N LEU A 175 7.62 3.53 -28.05
CA LEU A 175 7.85 4.74 -27.27
C LEU A 175 6.85 4.76 -26.09
N ILE A 176 7.36 4.98 -24.88
CA ILE A 176 6.54 5.36 -23.73
C ILE A 176 6.10 6.78 -24.03
N GLU A 177 4.81 6.98 -24.29
CA GLU A 177 4.22 8.24 -24.74
C GLU A 177 4.91 9.46 -24.13
N ALA A 178 5.76 10.12 -24.93
CA ALA A 178 6.11 11.49 -24.66
C ALA A 178 4.83 12.30 -24.86
N VAL A 179 4.58 13.21 -23.91
CA VAL A 179 3.57 14.27 -23.96
C VAL A 179 3.29 14.67 -25.41
N PRO A 180 2.02 14.79 -25.86
CA PRO A 180 1.69 14.99 -27.27
C PRO A 180 2.47 16.18 -27.83
N MET A 181 3.51 15.87 -28.61
CA MET A 181 4.19 16.84 -29.43
C MET A 181 3.35 16.99 -30.70
N THR A 182 3.18 18.23 -31.09
CA THR A 182 2.38 18.65 -32.24
C THR A 182 2.79 17.91 -33.52
N PRO A 183 1.86 17.69 -34.47
CA PRO A 183 2.05 16.83 -35.63
C PRO A 183 2.86 17.55 -36.71
N VAL A 184 4.16 17.68 -36.52
CA VAL A 184 5.10 17.97 -37.59
C VAL A 184 6.30 17.06 -37.33
N ASP A 185 6.66 16.26 -38.33
CA ASP A 185 7.79 15.32 -38.34
C ASP A 185 7.51 13.90 -37.80
N ILE A 186 6.72 13.14 -38.56
CA ILE A 186 6.82 11.67 -38.55
C ILE A 186 7.16 11.20 -39.97
N VAL A 187 8.45 11.07 -40.27
CA VAL A 187 8.95 10.03 -41.17
C VAL A 187 10.23 9.46 -40.58
N LEU A 188 10.14 8.34 -39.85
CA LEU A 188 11.29 7.49 -39.60
C LEU A 188 10.90 6.02 -39.77
N SER A 189 10.93 5.57 -41.02
CA SER A 189 11.07 4.14 -41.32
C SER A 189 12.56 3.81 -41.31
N GLY A 190 13.03 3.17 -40.24
CA GLY A 190 14.40 2.66 -40.14
C GLY A 190 14.42 1.14 -40.07
N SER A 191 14.85 0.48 -41.15
CA SER A 191 15.19 -0.95 -41.14
C SER A 191 16.69 -1.09 -40.91
N VAL A 192 17.11 -1.62 -39.76
CA VAL A 192 18.52 -1.96 -39.50
C VAL A 192 18.76 -3.40 -39.94
N LYS A 193 19.46 -3.59 -41.07
CA LYS A 193 20.10 -4.86 -41.43
C LYS A 193 21.40 -4.97 -40.65
N LYS A 194 21.58 -6.05 -39.91
CA LYS A 194 22.85 -6.40 -39.28
C LYS A 194 23.59 -7.32 -40.24
N VAL A 195 24.73 -6.86 -40.75
CA VAL A 195 25.73 -7.67 -41.46
C VAL A 195 26.40 -8.61 -40.46
#